data_AF-A0A3N7H2R4-F1
#
_entry.id   AF-A0A3N7H2R4-F1
#
_cell.length_a   1.000
_cell.length_b   1.000
_cell.length_c   1.000
_cell.angle_alpha   90.00
_cell.angle_beta   90.00
_cell.angle_gamma   90.00
#
_symmetry.space_group_name_H-M   'P 1'
#
loop_
_entity.id
_entity.type
_entity.pdbx_description
1 polymer ?
#
loop_
_entity_poly.entity_id
_entity_poly.type
_entity_poly.pdbx_seq_one_letter_code
_entity_poly.pdbx_strand_id
1 'polypeptide(L)'
;MIPKTNKPLPFNWWFKVVLALIVFIPPYAQIPFFPENTTAVIASVMAHPLITSIGWVAPLAKWVLLAVVVVSLIMTNKSAAKVMLGYYIVVLIIVGLFQNMSFTTAYGFVWLIGNTVVQFIVVAYCLYDLINRKTVIKQFRSEGRLWIIPLMVFAFLMPYGVNDAGDVYPAFTISVLFNEAGVTYCMITPVLLGMLILFSDGVYPPTLSVISYVGLVFGILNIVT
;
A
#
# COMPACT_ATOMS: atom_id res chain seq x y z
N MET A 1 -4.27 -32.97 27.49
CA MET A 1 -4.25 -32.56 26.08
C MET A 1 -3.92 -31.08 26.03
N ILE A 2 -2.72 -30.71 25.58
CA ILE A 2 -2.35 -29.32 25.38
C ILE A 2 -3.09 -28.86 24.12
N PRO A 3 -3.92 -27.81 24.17
CA PRO A 3 -4.60 -27.33 22.97
C PRO A 3 -3.55 -26.87 21.97
N LYS A 4 -3.57 -27.41 20.74
CA LYS A 4 -2.80 -26.87 19.61
C LYS A 4 -3.21 -25.41 19.48
N THR A 5 -2.34 -24.50 19.90
CA THR A 5 -2.50 -23.08 19.61
C THR A 5 -2.38 -22.93 18.10
N ASN A 6 -3.53 -22.88 17.42
CA ASN A 6 -3.56 -22.66 15.98
C ASN A 6 -2.80 -21.36 15.70
N LYS A 7 -1.75 -21.46 14.87
CA LYS A 7 -1.03 -20.28 14.40
C LYS A 7 -2.04 -19.30 13.79
N PRO A 8 -1.89 -17.98 14.03
CA PRO A 8 -2.80 -17.00 13.44
C PRO A 8 -2.82 -17.18 11.91
N LEU A 9 -3.99 -17.02 11.29
CA LEU A 9 -4.21 -17.27 9.85
C LEU A 9 -3.11 -16.69 8.94
N PRO A 10 -2.60 -15.46 9.15
CA PRO A 10 -1.55 -14.87 8.30
C PRO A 10 -0.21 -15.60 8.27
N PHE A 11 0.06 -16.45 9.26
CA PHE A 11 1.28 -17.23 9.32
C PHE A 11 1.17 -18.57 8.60
N ASN A 12 -0.03 -18.98 8.19
CA ASN A 12 -0.23 -20.23 7.46
C ASN A 12 0.14 -20.03 5.99
N TRP A 13 0.97 -20.93 5.45
CA TRP A 13 1.48 -20.84 4.08
C TRP A 13 0.34 -20.86 3.04
N TRP A 14 -0.70 -21.66 3.27
CA TRP A 14 -1.84 -21.74 2.36
C TRP A 14 -2.58 -20.40 2.24
N PHE A 15 -2.65 -19.64 3.34
CA PHE A 15 -3.34 -18.34 3.35
C PHE A 15 -2.59 -17.34 2.48
N LYS A 16 -1.26 -17.37 2.53
CA LYS A 16 -0.39 -16.59 1.65
C LYS A 16 -0.61 -16.97 0.18
N VAL A 17 -0.63 -18.27 -0.13
CA VAL A 17 -0.92 -18.74 -1.50
C VAL A 17 -2.29 -18.26 -1.98
N VAL A 18 -3.32 -18.37 -1.15
CA VAL A 18 -4.67 -17.87 -1.49
C VAL A 18 -4.64 -16.36 -1.75
N LEU A 19 -3.96 -15.57 -0.92
CA LEU A 19 -3.82 -14.13 -1.16
C LEU A 19 -3.15 -13.82 -2.49
N ALA A 20 -2.08 -14.55 -2.84
CA ALA A 20 -1.42 -14.37 -4.13
C ALA A 20 -2.35 -14.73 -5.30
N LEU A 21 -3.11 -15.81 -5.19
CA LEU A 21 -4.07 -16.24 -6.22
C LEU A 21 -5.20 -15.23 -6.44
N ILE A 22 -5.68 -14.55 -5.39
CA ILE A 22 -6.73 -13.54 -5.51
C ILE A 22 -6.29 -12.36 -6.39
N VAL A 23 -4.99 -12.01 -6.42
CA VAL A 23 -4.49 -10.94 -7.28
C VAL A 23 -4.68 -11.26 -8.76
N PHE A 24 -4.69 -12.53 -9.15
CA PHE A 24 -4.89 -12.98 -10.53
C PHE A 24 -6.35 -13.09 -10.95
N ILE A 25 -7.31 -12.63 -10.12
CA ILE A 25 -8.71 -12.50 -10.54
C ILE A 25 -8.77 -11.53 -11.74
N PRO A 26 -9.41 -11.93 -12.85
CA PRO A 26 -9.44 -11.11 -14.06
C PRO A 26 -10.08 -9.75 -13.78
N PRO A 27 -9.58 -8.67 -14.41
CA PRO A 27 -10.18 -7.36 -14.25
C PRO A 27 -11.56 -7.34 -14.90
N TYR A 28 -12.45 -6.53 -14.33
CA TYR A 28 -13.70 -6.21 -14.97
C TYR A 28 -13.47 -5.10 -15.99
N ALA A 29 -13.87 -5.30 -17.24
CA ALA A 29 -13.85 -4.28 -18.27
C ALA A 29 -15.24 -4.18 -18.91
N GLN A 30 -15.67 -2.95 -19.20
CA GLN A 30 -16.94 -2.71 -19.87
C GLN A 30 -16.95 -3.24 -21.31
N ILE A 31 -15.81 -3.12 -22.01
CA ILE A 31 -15.63 -3.68 -23.35
C ILE A 31 -14.90 -5.02 -23.22
N PRO A 32 -15.43 -6.11 -23.79
CA PRO A 32 -14.78 -7.42 -23.77
C PRO A 32 -13.41 -7.37 -24.45
N PHE A 33 -12.45 -8.07 -23.87
CA PHE A 33 -11.10 -8.19 -24.40
C PHE A 33 -10.62 -9.64 -24.30
N PHE A 34 -9.66 -10.01 -25.14
CA PHE A 34 -9.04 -11.34 -25.07
C PHE A 34 -8.11 -11.44 -23.86
N PRO A 35 -8.07 -12.58 -23.13
CA PRO A 35 -7.23 -12.73 -21.94
C PRO A 35 -5.73 -12.43 -22.16
N GLU A 36 -5.24 -12.59 -23.39
CA GLU A 36 -3.87 -12.24 -23.80
C GLU A 36 -3.55 -10.75 -23.58
N ASN A 37 -4.55 -9.88 -23.66
CA ASN A 37 -4.41 -8.44 -23.49
C ASN A 37 -4.50 -7.99 -22.03
N THR A 38 -4.61 -8.90 -21.05
CA THR A 38 -4.78 -8.55 -19.62
C THR A 38 -3.69 -7.59 -19.13
N THR A 39 -2.43 -7.82 -19.49
CA THR A 39 -1.32 -6.94 -19.10
C THR A 39 -1.48 -5.53 -19.68
N ALA A 40 -1.92 -5.43 -20.94
CA ALA A 40 -2.18 -4.13 -21.58
C ALA A 40 -3.37 -3.41 -20.93
N VAL A 41 -4.40 -4.15 -20.52
CA VAL A 41 -5.55 -3.61 -19.77
C VAL A 41 -5.08 -3.06 -18.42
N ILE A 42 -4.28 -3.82 -17.67
CA ILE A 42 -3.72 -3.37 -16.38
C ILE A 42 -2.87 -2.11 -16.57
N ALA A 43 -1.96 -2.10 -17.56
CA ALA A 43 -1.12 -0.95 -17.85
C ALA A 43 -1.95 0.29 -18.19
N SER A 44 -3.04 0.14 -18.96
CA SER A 44 -3.94 1.25 -19.30
C SER A 44 -4.65 1.85 -18.07
N VAL A 45 -4.99 1.03 -17.07
CA VAL A 45 -5.56 1.50 -15.81
C VAL A 45 -4.51 2.23 -14.96
N MET A 46 -3.29 1.69 -14.89
CA MET A 46 -2.20 2.27 -14.10
C MET A 46 -1.65 3.58 -14.70
N ALA A 47 -1.79 3.79 -16.01
CA ALA A 47 -1.38 5.04 -16.65
C ALA A 47 -2.28 6.23 -16.29
N HIS A 48 -3.59 6.00 -16.16
CA HIS A 48 -4.56 7.05 -15.84
C HIS A 48 -5.60 6.58 -14.81
N PRO A 49 -5.19 6.26 -13.57
CA PRO A 49 -6.12 5.82 -12.54
C PRO A 49 -7.04 6.97 -12.11
N LEU A 50 -8.25 6.66 -11.65
CA LEU A 50 -9.20 7.68 -11.19
C LEU A 50 -8.62 8.57 -10.07
N ILE A 51 -7.71 8.04 -9.26
CA ILE A 51 -7.09 8.80 -8.17
C ILE A 51 -6.21 9.96 -8.66
N THR A 52 -5.66 9.90 -9.87
CA THR A 52 -4.82 10.97 -10.45
C THR A 52 -5.63 11.99 -11.23
N SER A 53 -6.93 11.75 -11.44
CA SER A 53 -7.84 12.74 -12.03
C SER A 53 -7.97 14.02 -11.20
N ILE A 54 -7.60 13.97 -9.91
CA ILE A 54 -7.63 15.10 -8.99
C ILE A 54 -6.20 15.45 -8.56
N GLY A 55 -5.56 16.35 -9.31
CA GLY A 55 -4.13 16.66 -9.14
C GLY A 55 -3.69 17.15 -7.75
N TRP A 56 -4.59 17.74 -6.92
CA TRP A 56 -4.23 18.19 -5.57
C TRP A 56 -4.25 17.07 -4.51
N VAL A 57 -4.83 15.91 -4.81
CA VAL A 57 -4.91 14.78 -3.88
C VAL A 57 -3.54 14.15 -3.65
N ALA A 58 -2.73 14.02 -4.71
CA ALA A 58 -1.37 13.48 -4.65
C ALA A 58 -0.45 14.21 -3.66
N PRO A 59 -0.22 15.54 -3.78
CA PRO A 59 0.62 16.26 -2.84
C PRO A 59 0.01 16.30 -1.44
N LEU A 60 -1.31 16.46 -1.30
CA LEU A 60 -1.96 16.43 0.00
C LEU A 60 -1.74 15.09 0.72
N ALA A 61 -1.99 13.97 0.04
CA ALA A 61 -1.83 12.64 0.62
C ALA A 61 -0.38 12.40 1.08
N LYS A 62 0.59 12.92 0.33
CA LYS A 62 2.02 12.86 0.67
C LYS A 62 2.35 13.65 1.94
N TRP A 63 1.86 14.88 2.05
CA TRP A 63 2.06 15.69 3.27
C TRP A 63 1.37 15.09 4.49
N VAL A 64 0.17 14.52 4.32
CA VAL A 64 -0.52 13.82 5.40
C VAL A 64 0.24 12.55 5.81
N LEU A 65 0.78 11.78 4.86
CA LEU A 65 1.64 10.62 5.15
C LEU A 65 2.84 11.03 6.03
N LEU A 66 3.53 12.11 5.63
CA LEU A 66 4.66 12.64 6.39
C LEU A 66 4.25 13.06 7.79
N ALA A 67 3.14 13.80 7.92
CA ALA A 67 2.62 14.25 9.20
C ALA A 67 2.31 13.05 10.12
N VAL A 68 1.69 12.00 9.60
CA VAL A 68 1.37 10.78 10.35
C VAL A 68 2.64 10.07 10.83
N VAL A 69 3.67 9.97 9.98
CA VAL A 69 4.98 9.41 10.35
C VAL A 69 5.60 10.22 11.48
N VAL A 70 5.69 11.55 11.33
CA VAL A 70 6.29 12.45 12.34
C VAL A 70 5.53 12.37 13.67
N VAL A 71 4.19 12.44 13.64
CA VAL A 71 3.35 12.31 14.84
C VAL A 71 3.59 10.97 15.53
N SER A 72 3.73 9.89 14.75
CA SER A 72 3.96 8.54 15.29
C SER A 72 5.37 8.33 15.85
N LEU A 73 6.35 9.13 15.41
CA LEU A 73 7.70 9.14 15.99
C LEU A 73 7.76 9.93 17.31
N ILE A 74 7.00 11.03 17.40
CA ILE A 74 6.98 11.90 18.60
C ILE A 74 6.10 11.28 19.70
N MET A 75 4.94 10.74 19.33
CA MET A 75 4.00 10.12 20.26
C MET A 75 4.30 8.62 20.39
N THR A 76 4.69 8.16 21.59
CA THR A 76 4.97 6.74 21.85
C THR A 76 3.90 6.13 22.76
N ASN A 77 2.73 5.82 22.18
CA ASN A 77 1.62 5.21 22.90
C ASN A 77 0.61 4.52 21.96
N LYS A 78 -0.51 4.06 22.53
CA LYS A 78 -1.65 3.49 21.79
C LYS A 78 -2.33 4.50 20.87
N SER A 79 -2.30 5.79 21.19
CA SER A 79 -2.90 6.84 20.36
C SER A 79 -2.12 7.04 19.07
N ALA A 80 -0.80 6.97 19.11
CA ALA A 80 0.05 7.02 17.93
C ALA A 80 -0.23 5.86 16.97
N ALA A 81 -0.32 4.63 17.52
CA ALA A 81 -0.75 3.45 16.75
C ALA A 81 -2.13 3.65 16.11
N LYS A 82 -3.07 4.27 16.84
CA LYS A 82 -4.42 4.58 16.35
C LYS A 82 -4.39 5.57 15.19
N VAL A 83 -3.62 6.64 15.29
CA VAL A 83 -3.48 7.65 14.22
C VAL A 83 -2.88 7.01 12.97
N MET A 84 -1.79 6.25 13.12
CA MET A 84 -1.11 5.59 12.00
C MET A 84 -2.00 4.55 11.31
N LEU A 85 -2.58 3.61 12.07
CA LEU A 85 -3.46 2.59 11.50
C LEU A 85 -4.75 3.18 10.94
N GLY A 86 -5.33 4.18 11.62
CA GLY A 86 -6.52 4.89 11.15
C GLY A 86 -6.28 5.61 9.83
N TYR A 87 -5.17 6.33 9.71
CA TYR A 87 -4.73 6.92 8.45
C TYR A 87 -4.55 5.85 7.37
N TYR A 88 -3.84 4.75 7.68
CA TYR A 88 -3.58 3.71 6.70
C TYR A 88 -4.87 3.08 6.18
N ILE A 89 -5.84 2.79 7.06
CA ILE A 89 -7.16 2.27 6.68
C ILE A 89 -7.86 3.23 5.71
N VAL A 90 -7.93 4.52 6.05
CA VAL A 90 -8.62 5.52 5.23
C VAL A 90 -7.95 5.63 3.86
N VAL A 91 -6.63 5.75 3.83
CA VAL A 91 -5.89 5.85 2.57
C VAL A 91 -6.00 4.58 1.74
N LEU A 92 -5.92 3.39 2.35
CA LEU A 92 -6.09 2.13 1.62
C LEU A 92 -7.49 1.94 1.04
N ILE A 93 -8.54 2.45 1.69
CA ILE A 93 -9.88 2.40 1.12
C ILE A 93 -9.95 3.29 -0.12
N ILE A 94 -9.42 4.51 -0.03
CA ILE A 94 -9.41 5.47 -1.15
C ILE A 94 -8.56 4.94 -2.29
N VAL A 95 -7.28 4.66 -2.02
CA VAL A 95 -6.32 4.15 -3.00
C VAL A 95 -6.79 2.82 -3.55
N GLY A 96 -7.30 1.91 -2.72
CA GLY A 96 -7.70 0.59 -3.18
C GLY A 96 -8.93 0.56 -4.08
N LEU A 97 -9.75 1.60 -4.05
CA LEU A 97 -10.81 1.82 -5.03
C LEU A 97 -10.28 2.59 -6.23
N PHE A 98 -9.85 3.84 -6.01
CA PHE A 98 -9.60 4.79 -7.09
C PHE A 98 -8.30 4.55 -7.85
N GLN A 99 -7.29 3.89 -7.26
CA GLN A 99 -6.08 3.50 -7.98
C GLN A 99 -6.35 2.31 -8.92
N ASN A 100 -7.31 1.45 -8.58
CA ASN A 100 -7.61 0.22 -9.33
C ASN A 100 -8.71 0.40 -10.37
N MET A 101 -9.20 1.61 -10.57
CA MET A 101 -10.28 1.95 -11.51
C MET A 101 -9.82 3.03 -12.49
N SER A 102 -10.21 2.91 -13.76
CA SER A 102 -9.93 3.92 -14.79
C SER A 102 -10.96 3.87 -15.91
N PHE A 103 -11.15 5.01 -16.60
CA PHE A 103 -11.83 5.07 -17.89
C PHE A 103 -10.79 5.11 -19.00
N THR A 104 -10.78 4.06 -19.81
CA THR A 104 -9.82 3.90 -20.91
C THR A 104 -10.55 4.03 -22.25
N THR A 105 -9.86 4.54 -23.25
CA THR A 105 -10.42 4.68 -24.62
C THR A 105 -10.66 3.33 -25.29
N ALA A 106 -9.81 2.34 -25.00
CA ALA A 106 -9.85 1.01 -25.62
C ALA A 106 -10.79 0.02 -24.92
N TYR A 107 -10.94 0.11 -23.59
CA TYR A 107 -11.65 -0.89 -22.79
C TYR A 107 -12.85 -0.33 -22.01
N GLY A 108 -13.13 0.97 -22.14
CA GLY A 108 -14.17 1.65 -21.38
C GLY A 108 -13.82 1.73 -19.90
N PHE A 109 -14.80 1.56 -19.02
CA PHE A 109 -14.53 1.44 -17.59
C PHE A 109 -13.85 0.11 -17.27
N VAL A 110 -12.70 0.18 -16.58
CA VAL A 110 -11.94 -0.99 -16.14
C VAL A 110 -11.72 -0.92 -14.63
N TRP A 111 -11.86 -2.08 -13.98
CA TRP A 111 -11.63 -2.26 -12.55
C TRP A 111 -10.78 -3.51 -12.27
N LEU A 112 -9.62 -3.30 -11.64
CA LEU A 112 -8.73 -4.36 -11.17
C LEU A 112 -9.24 -4.98 -9.86
N ILE A 113 -10.26 -5.83 -9.97
CA ILE A 113 -10.96 -6.43 -8.81
C ILE A 113 -9.99 -7.20 -7.90
N GLY A 114 -9.07 -8.01 -8.47
CA GLY A 114 -8.11 -8.79 -7.68
C GLY A 114 -7.28 -7.92 -6.74
N ASN A 115 -6.76 -6.80 -7.26
CA ASN A 115 -5.98 -5.84 -6.47
C ASN A 115 -6.82 -5.23 -5.34
N THR A 116 -8.03 -4.76 -5.67
CA THR A 116 -8.94 -4.16 -4.69
C THR A 116 -9.28 -5.13 -3.57
N VAL A 117 -9.62 -6.39 -3.90
CA VAL A 117 -9.97 -7.40 -2.90
C VAL A 117 -8.81 -7.66 -1.95
N VAL A 118 -7.59 -7.84 -2.48
CA VAL A 118 -6.42 -8.11 -1.62
C VAL A 118 -6.10 -6.90 -0.74
N GLN A 119 -6.18 -5.68 -1.26
CA GLN A 119 -5.99 -4.47 -0.45
C GLN A 119 -7.07 -4.33 0.61
N PHE A 120 -8.31 -4.73 0.34
CA PHE A 120 -9.39 -4.72 1.33
C PHE A 120 -9.22 -5.79 2.41
N ILE A 121 -8.56 -6.91 2.11
CA ILE A 121 -8.14 -7.86 3.14
C ILE A 121 -7.12 -7.19 4.07
N VAL A 122 -6.15 -6.44 3.54
CA VAL A 122 -5.21 -5.65 4.37
C VAL A 122 -5.98 -4.67 5.27
N VAL A 123 -6.94 -3.93 4.70
CA VAL A 123 -7.82 -3.02 5.44
C VAL A 123 -8.55 -3.75 6.58
N ALA A 124 -9.10 -4.93 6.33
CA ALA A 124 -9.81 -5.70 7.35
C ALA A 124 -8.89 -6.09 8.53
N TYR A 125 -7.65 -6.49 8.25
CA TYR A 125 -6.67 -6.78 9.30
C TYR A 125 -6.26 -5.52 10.08
N CYS A 126 -6.02 -4.40 9.40
CA CYS A 126 -5.72 -3.13 10.05
C CYS A 126 -6.89 -2.64 10.91
N LEU A 127 -8.13 -2.79 10.43
CA LEU A 127 -9.33 -2.41 11.15
C LEU A 127 -9.54 -3.29 12.39
N TYR A 128 -9.33 -4.60 12.26
CA TYR A 128 -9.36 -5.53 13.38
C TYR A 128 -8.33 -5.14 14.46
N ASP A 129 -7.10 -4.80 14.04
CA ASP A 129 -6.04 -4.33 14.94
C ASP A 129 -6.41 -3.02 15.65
N LEU A 130 -6.94 -2.05 14.89
CA LEU A 130 -7.36 -0.75 15.38
C LEU A 130 -8.49 -0.85 16.43
N ILE A 131 -9.52 -1.66 16.15
CA ILE A 131 -10.68 -1.87 17.04
C ILE A 131 -10.24 -2.54 18.34
N ASN A 132 -9.42 -3.59 18.23
CA ASN A 132 -8.97 -4.37 19.38
C ASN A 132 -7.75 -3.76 20.11
N ARG A 133 -7.20 -2.64 19.59
CA ARG A 133 -6.06 -1.91 20.14
C ARG A 133 -4.86 -2.83 20.43
N LYS A 134 -4.56 -3.75 19.50
CA LYS A 134 -3.50 -4.75 19.67
C LYS A 134 -2.12 -4.14 19.46
N THR A 135 -1.97 -3.27 18.47
CA THR A 135 -0.73 -2.55 18.18
C THR A 135 -0.51 -1.37 19.12
N VAL A 136 0.71 -1.23 19.62
CA VAL A 136 1.19 -0.14 20.47
C VAL A 136 2.55 0.33 19.94
N ILE A 137 2.69 1.63 19.68
CA ILE A 137 3.99 2.21 19.36
C ILE A 137 4.73 2.41 20.67
N LYS A 138 5.68 1.51 20.94
CA LYS A 138 6.57 1.59 22.11
C LYS A 138 7.71 2.58 21.85
N GLN A 139 8.44 2.92 22.91
CA GLN A 139 9.63 3.77 22.79
C GLN A 139 10.64 3.14 21.82
N PHE A 140 11.22 4.00 20.98
CA PHE A 140 12.11 3.61 19.91
C PHE A 140 13.30 2.80 20.44
N ARG A 141 13.33 1.50 20.15
CA ARG A 141 14.41 0.58 20.51
C ARG A 141 14.88 -0.15 19.25
N SER A 142 15.57 0.56 18.38
CA SER A 142 16.04 0.02 17.10
C SER A 142 17.46 -0.54 17.22
N GLU A 143 17.62 -1.66 17.91
CA GLU A 143 18.88 -2.42 17.84
C GLU A 143 19.00 -3.02 16.42
N GLY A 144 19.62 -2.27 15.49
CA GLY A 144 19.92 -2.72 14.13
C GLY A 144 18.84 -2.51 13.05
N ARG A 145 17.79 -1.73 13.31
CA ARG A 145 16.68 -1.50 12.33
C ARG A 145 16.68 -0.12 11.66
N LEU A 146 17.64 0.75 11.99
CA LEU A 146 17.74 2.11 11.44
C LEU A 146 17.95 2.16 9.93
N TRP A 147 18.53 1.10 9.33
CA TRP A 147 18.74 0.99 7.89
C TRP A 147 17.44 1.04 7.06
N ILE A 148 16.29 0.85 7.70
CA ILE A 148 14.96 0.95 7.07
C ILE A 148 14.59 2.41 6.78
N ILE A 149 15.10 3.38 7.56
CA ILE A 149 14.76 4.80 7.40
C ILE A 149 15.14 5.31 5.99
N PRO A 150 16.36 5.08 5.46
CA PRO A 150 16.68 5.41 4.08
C PRO A 150 15.70 4.83 3.05
N LEU A 151 15.23 3.58 3.24
CA LEU A 151 14.27 2.96 2.33
C LEU A 151 12.88 3.61 2.42
N MET A 152 12.45 3.98 3.62
CA MET A 152 11.21 4.73 3.81
C MET A 152 11.29 6.11 3.15
N VAL A 153 12.41 6.82 3.32
CA VAL A 153 12.63 8.12 2.69
C VAL A 153 12.65 7.98 1.17
N PHE A 154 13.29 6.94 0.65
CA PHE A 154 13.33 6.68 -0.78
C PHE A 154 11.94 6.35 -1.35
N ALA A 155 11.15 5.52 -0.68
CA ALA A 155 9.77 5.21 -1.09
C ALA A 155 8.85 6.43 -0.97
N PHE A 156 9.04 7.25 0.07
CA PHE A 156 8.30 8.49 0.25
C PHE A 156 8.61 9.49 -0.85
N LEU A 157 9.90 9.74 -1.13
CA LEU A 157 10.31 10.68 -2.16
C LEU A 157 9.91 10.14 -3.53
N MET A 158 10.31 8.92 -3.86
CA MET A 158 10.21 8.30 -5.19
C MET A 158 10.73 9.30 -6.24
N PRO A 159 12.05 9.39 -6.47
CA PRO A 159 12.66 10.46 -7.27
C PRO A 159 12.41 10.28 -8.78
N TYR A 160 11.17 10.47 -9.21
CA TYR A 160 10.74 10.48 -10.61
C TYR A 160 9.96 11.75 -10.93
N GLY A 161 10.05 12.17 -12.19
CA GLY A 161 9.18 13.14 -12.84
C GLY A 161 8.55 12.52 -14.07
N VAL A 162 7.47 13.13 -14.53
CA VAL A 162 6.79 12.78 -15.79
C VAL A 162 6.80 14.05 -16.65
N ASN A 163 7.29 13.97 -17.88
CA ASN A 163 7.26 15.10 -18.81
C ASN A 163 5.87 15.26 -19.45
N ASP A 164 5.65 16.35 -20.20
CA ASP A 164 4.38 16.58 -20.92
C ASP A 164 4.08 15.52 -21.99
N ALA A 165 5.09 14.74 -22.42
CA ALA A 165 4.96 13.63 -23.35
C ALA A 165 4.63 12.29 -22.67
N GLY A 166 4.58 12.25 -21.33
CA GLY A 166 4.32 11.03 -20.54
C GLY A 166 5.55 10.18 -20.23
N ASP A 167 6.77 10.61 -20.59
CA ASP A 167 8.00 9.90 -20.29
C ASP A 167 8.40 10.08 -18.82
N VAL A 168 8.71 8.96 -18.16
CA VAL A 168 9.22 8.93 -16.79
C VAL A 168 10.73 9.15 -16.81
N TYR A 169 11.20 10.17 -16.08
CA TYR A 169 12.63 10.46 -15.93
C TYR A 169 13.01 10.60 -14.45
N PRO A 170 14.25 10.26 -14.06
CA PRO A 170 14.70 10.46 -12.68
C PRO A 170 14.74 11.95 -12.36
N ALA A 171 14.01 12.35 -11.33
CA ALA A 171 13.95 13.74 -10.87
C ALA A 171 14.43 13.80 -9.42
N PHE A 172 15.40 14.66 -9.14
CA PHE A 172 15.91 14.93 -7.78
C PHE A 172 15.59 16.36 -7.31
N THR A 173 14.71 17.05 -8.03
CA THR A 173 14.30 18.42 -7.75
C THR A 173 13.13 18.45 -6.75
N ILE A 174 12.75 19.64 -6.28
CA ILE A 174 11.60 19.86 -5.37
C ILE A 174 10.27 19.28 -5.90
N SER A 175 10.14 19.09 -7.21
CA SER A 175 9.00 18.43 -7.86
C SER A 175 8.66 17.05 -7.29
N VAL A 176 9.65 16.35 -6.75
CA VAL A 176 9.49 15.04 -6.10
C VAL A 176 8.52 15.12 -4.92
N LEU A 177 8.37 16.26 -4.25
CA LEU A 177 7.40 16.42 -3.15
C LEU A 177 5.95 16.52 -3.62
N PHE A 178 5.70 16.61 -4.92
CA PHE A 178 4.36 16.79 -5.50
C PHE A 178 3.95 15.66 -6.44
N ASN A 179 4.77 14.62 -6.59
CA ASN A 179 4.47 13.47 -7.44
C ASN A 179 3.36 12.57 -6.87
N GLU A 180 2.92 11.61 -7.68
CA GLU A 180 1.81 10.69 -7.37
C GLU A 180 2.18 9.59 -6.36
N ALA A 181 3.42 9.58 -5.85
CA ALA A 181 3.85 8.61 -4.84
C ALA A 181 2.96 8.65 -3.58
N GLY A 182 2.39 9.82 -3.26
CA GLY A 182 1.48 9.99 -2.12
C GLY A 182 0.14 9.24 -2.24
N VAL A 183 -0.24 8.79 -3.44
CA VAL A 183 -1.53 8.12 -3.71
C VAL A 183 -1.37 6.72 -4.29
N THR A 184 -0.14 6.20 -4.34
CA THR A 184 0.13 4.86 -4.86
C THR A 184 0.37 3.88 -3.72
N TYR A 185 -0.40 2.79 -3.70
CA TYR A 185 -0.31 1.76 -2.67
C TYR A 185 1.14 1.28 -2.44
N CYS A 186 1.87 1.10 -3.54
CA CYS A 186 3.23 0.57 -3.58
C CYS A 186 4.25 1.51 -2.93
N MET A 187 3.95 2.80 -2.77
CA MET A 187 4.85 3.79 -2.17
C MET A 187 4.42 4.16 -0.75
N ILE A 188 3.11 4.23 -0.49
CA ILE A 188 2.56 4.43 0.85
C ILE A 188 2.90 3.24 1.76
N THR A 189 2.77 2.01 1.24
CA THR A 189 2.91 0.79 2.05
C THR A 189 4.33 0.61 2.61
N PRO A 190 5.43 0.76 1.85
CA PRO A 190 6.78 0.67 2.40
C PRO A 190 7.06 1.69 3.52
N VAL A 191 6.52 2.91 3.44
CA VAL A 191 6.69 3.94 4.49
C VAL A 191 6.03 3.49 5.79
N LEU A 192 4.76 3.09 5.73
CA LEU A 192 4.03 2.66 6.92
C LEU A 192 4.49 1.30 7.44
N LEU A 193 4.86 0.39 6.55
CA LEU A 193 5.46 -0.89 6.92
C LEU A 193 6.80 -0.66 7.62
N GLY A 194 7.62 0.27 7.13
CA GLY A 194 8.87 0.66 7.78
C GLY A 194 8.63 1.15 9.21
N MET A 195 7.61 2.00 9.43
CA MET A 195 7.19 2.39 10.78
C MET A 195 6.79 1.19 11.65
N LEU A 196 5.98 0.27 11.12
CA LEU A 196 5.59 -0.94 11.87
C LEU A 196 6.80 -1.82 12.20
N ILE A 197 7.81 -1.90 11.34
CA ILE A 197 9.02 -2.70 11.61
C ILE A 197 9.91 -2.01 12.65
N LEU A 198 10.09 -0.68 12.54
CA LEU A 198 10.85 0.11 13.52
C LEU A 198 10.29 -0.07 14.95
N PHE A 199 8.96 -0.19 15.07
CA PHE A 199 8.26 -0.39 16.34
C PHE A 199 7.73 -1.82 16.57
N SER A 200 8.32 -2.82 15.91
CA SER A 200 7.73 -4.17 15.84
C SER A 200 7.47 -4.87 17.19
N ASP A 201 8.20 -4.50 18.26
CA ASP A 201 8.05 -5.07 19.61
C ASP A 201 6.68 -4.80 20.25
N GLY A 202 5.90 -3.86 19.69
CA GLY A 202 4.53 -3.57 20.11
C GLY A 202 3.48 -3.75 19.02
N VAL A 203 3.87 -4.20 17.81
CA VAL A 203 2.96 -4.36 16.68
C VAL A 203 2.29 -5.73 16.70
N TYR A 204 1.02 -5.78 16.34
CA TYR A 204 0.28 -7.02 16.18
C TYR A 204 0.86 -7.85 15.00
N PRO A 205 1.49 -9.01 15.26
CA PRO A 205 2.23 -9.75 14.23
C PRO A 205 1.40 -10.16 13.01
N PRO A 206 0.10 -10.53 13.15
CA PRO A 206 -0.76 -10.82 12.00
C PRO A 206 -0.92 -9.64 11.04
N THR A 207 -1.14 -8.41 11.53
CA THR A 207 -1.25 -7.20 10.69
C THR A 207 0.04 -6.99 9.91
N LEU A 208 1.18 -7.02 10.61
CA LEU A 208 2.49 -6.87 10.00
C LEU A 208 2.73 -7.91 8.90
N SER A 209 2.42 -9.19 9.18
CA SER A 209 2.61 -10.27 8.22
C SER A 209 1.75 -10.11 6.95
N VAL A 210 0.49 -9.68 7.08
CA VAL A 210 -0.39 -9.48 5.92
C VAL A 210 0.09 -8.30 5.07
N ILE A 211 0.41 -7.17 5.69
CA ILE A 211 0.92 -5.99 4.97
C ILE A 211 2.22 -6.32 4.23
N SER A 212 3.17 -6.97 4.92
CA SER A 212 4.45 -7.35 4.30
C SER A 212 4.26 -8.30 3.12
N TYR A 213 3.39 -9.31 3.27
CA TYR A 213 3.19 -10.29 2.21
C TYR A 213 2.48 -9.69 1.00
N VAL A 214 1.41 -8.93 1.21
CA VAL A 214 0.68 -8.27 0.12
C VAL A 214 1.56 -7.22 -0.56
N GLY A 215 2.32 -6.43 0.19
CA GLY A 215 3.29 -5.49 -0.35
C GLY A 215 4.37 -6.16 -1.20
N LEU A 216 4.85 -7.34 -0.78
CA LEU A 216 5.79 -8.15 -1.57
C LEU A 216 5.16 -8.65 -2.87
N VAL A 217 3.91 -9.15 -2.83
CA VAL A 217 3.21 -9.62 -4.03
C VAL A 217 3.07 -8.49 -5.05
N PHE A 218 2.58 -7.31 -4.64
CA PHE A 218 2.49 -6.16 -5.54
C PHE A 218 3.86 -5.66 -6.02
N GLY A 219 4.87 -5.68 -5.15
CA GLY A 219 6.24 -5.32 -5.53
C GLY A 219 6.81 -6.23 -6.61
N ILE A 220 6.59 -7.54 -6.51
CA ILE A 220 7.01 -8.51 -7.54
C ILE A 220 6.24 -8.28 -8.84
N LEU A 221 4.92 -8.09 -8.77
CA LEU A 221 4.10 -7.88 -9.96
C LEU A 221 4.56 -6.65 -10.74
N ASN A 222 4.82 -5.53 -10.07
CA ASN A 222 5.31 -4.31 -10.72
C ASN A 222 6.72 -4.43 -11.33
N ILE A 223 7.51 -5.45 -10.98
CA ILE A 223 8.81 -5.72 -11.62
C ILE A 223 8.61 -6.53 -12.91
N VAL A 224 7.57 -7.36 -12.96
CA VAL A 224 7.32 -8.32 -14.03
C VAL A 224 6.38 -7.77 -15.10
N THR A 225 5.57 -6.75 -14.77
CA THR A 225 4.63 -6.06 -15.67
C THR A 225 5.16 -4.72 -16.11
#